data_AF-A0A7L5E3M6-F1
#
_entry.id   AF-A0A7L5E3M6-F1
#
_cell.length_a   1.000
_cell.length_b   1.000
_cell.length_c   1.000
_cell.angle_alpha   90.00
_cell.angle_beta   90.00
_cell.angle_gamma   90.00
#
_symmetry.space_group_name_H-M   'P 1'
#
loop_
_entity.id
_entity.type
_entity.pdbx_description
1 polymer ?
#
loop_
_entity_poly.entity_id
_entity_poly.type
_entity_poly.pdbx_seq_one_letter_code
_entity_poly.pdbx_strand_id
1 'polypeptide(L)'
;MADPQNDNKKQTDSLPTDQGPKEEQKLSQLYIVSRAQIEHHDNAVNQRVIWLSIGQSFFFNVYAMLVTAKAPTPELFKKQQMLAVIFPIAAFLVALFTLIDVLAGLFYIRKLRLNYKEHTNGSSQEGYYPMLNGNRWERTFQRISPLMIPVIFVITWIYLLLYDNKLL
;
A
#
# COMPACT_ATOMS: atom_id res chain seq x y z
N MET A 1 68.03 38.87 -26.74
CA MET A 1 67.06 38.03 -27.45
C MET A 1 66.23 37.35 -26.37
N ALA A 2 64.94 37.69 -26.27
CA ALA A 2 63.92 37.06 -25.42
C ALA A 2 63.85 35.54 -25.74
N ASP A 3 63.35 34.61 -24.92
CA ASP A 3 62.21 34.58 -23.99
C ASP A 3 62.32 33.26 -23.13
N PRO A 4 61.36 32.80 -22.29
CA PRO A 4 61.55 32.64 -20.85
C PRO A 4 61.28 31.20 -20.33
N GLN A 5 61.25 31.09 -18.99
CA GLN A 5 60.74 29.97 -18.19
C GLN A 5 59.44 29.35 -18.72
N ASN A 6 59.28 28.03 -18.57
CA ASN A 6 57.94 27.44 -18.45
C ASN A 6 57.95 26.22 -17.51
N ASP A 7 57.67 26.53 -16.25
CA ASP A 7 56.68 25.90 -15.38
C ASP A 7 56.32 24.41 -15.60
N ASN A 8 56.72 23.63 -14.61
CA ASN A 8 55.78 23.03 -13.66
C ASN A 8 54.48 22.47 -14.27
N LYS A 9 54.52 21.23 -14.75
CA LYS A 9 53.39 20.32 -14.59
C LYS A 9 53.89 18.97 -14.12
N LYS A 10 54.04 18.87 -12.80
CA LYS A 10 53.86 17.63 -12.06
C LYS A 10 52.44 17.16 -12.37
N GLN A 11 52.31 16.38 -13.44
CA GLN A 11 51.11 15.65 -13.76
C GLN A 11 50.97 14.58 -12.69
N THR A 12 50.33 14.95 -11.57
CA THR A 12 49.71 13.99 -10.69
C THR A 12 48.69 13.27 -11.54
N ASP A 13 49.09 12.09 -12.02
CA ASP A 13 48.19 11.06 -12.54
C ASP A 13 47.15 10.77 -11.46
N SER A 14 46.06 11.53 -11.49
CA SER A 14 44.81 11.13 -10.88
C SER A 14 44.34 9.91 -11.67
N LEU A 15 44.55 8.72 -11.07
CA LEU A 15 44.04 7.45 -11.55
C LEU A 15 42.61 7.61 -12.10
N PRO A 16 42.29 7.09 -13.29
CA PRO A 16 40.91 6.91 -13.67
C PRO A 16 40.32 5.92 -12.67
N THR A 17 39.36 6.41 -11.90
CA THR A 17 38.65 5.59 -10.92
C THR A 17 37.78 4.60 -11.71
N ASP A 18 38.30 3.39 -11.87
CA ASP A 18 37.69 2.21 -12.52
C ASP A 18 36.50 1.67 -11.70
N GLN A 19 35.48 2.51 -11.49
CA GLN A 19 34.28 2.19 -10.72
C GLN A 19 33.01 2.08 -11.57
N GLY A 20 33.04 2.53 -12.84
CA GLY A 20 31.88 2.58 -13.74
C GLY A 20 31.08 1.27 -13.85
N PRO A 21 31.69 0.12 -14.19
CA PRO A 21 30.94 -1.13 -14.41
C PRO A 21 30.32 -1.72 -13.14
N LYS A 22 31.00 -1.56 -12.00
CA LYS A 22 30.54 -2.12 -10.71
C LYS A 22 29.44 -1.28 -10.07
N GLU A 23 29.44 0.03 -10.31
CA GLU A 23 28.43 0.94 -9.79
C GLU A 23 27.11 0.82 -10.58
N GLU A 24 27.17 0.74 -11.91
CA GLU A 24 26.00 0.48 -12.77
C GLU A 24 25.32 -0.85 -12.47
N GLN A 25 26.10 -1.92 -12.24
CA GLN A 25 25.56 -3.22 -11.83
C GLN A 25 24.86 -3.17 -10.46
N LYS A 26 25.36 -2.38 -9.51
CA LYS A 26 24.71 -2.21 -8.20
C LYS A 26 23.40 -1.42 -8.30
N LEU A 27 23.37 -0.37 -9.11
CA LEU A 27 22.17 0.46 -9.33
C LEU A 27 21.05 -0.31 -10.03
N SER A 28 21.39 -1.11 -11.04
CA SER A 28 20.43 -2.00 -11.72
C SER A 28 19.85 -3.06 -10.78
N GLN A 29 20.68 -3.69 -9.94
CA GLN A 29 20.21 -4.65 -8.93
C GLN A 29 19.30 -3.98 -7.90
N LEU A 30 19.68 -2.80 -7.39
CA LEU A 30 18.85 -2.03 -6.46
C LEU A 30 17.48 -1.68 -7.08
N TYR A 31 17.46 -1.29 -8.35
CA TYR A 31 16.23 -1.05 -9.10
C TYR A 31 15.37 -2.31 -9.21
N ILE A 32 15.94 -3.45 -9.64
CA ILE A 32 15.22 -4.72 -9.79
C ILE A 32 14.61 -5.17 -8.47
N VAL A 33 15.39 -5.14 -7.39
CA VAL A 33 14.93 -5.54 -6.05
C VAL A 33 13.84 -4.60 -5.54
N SER A 34 14.03 -3.28 -5.69
CA SER A 34 13.03 -2.29 -5.24
C SER A 34 11.72 -2.42 -6.01
N ARG A 35 11.79 -2.61 -7.33
CA ARG A 35 10.61 -2.81 -8.18
C ARG A 35 9.85 -4.09 -7.79
N ALA A 36 10.56 -5.20 -7.64
CA ALA A 36 9.97 -6.48 -7.26
C ALA A 36 9.27 -6.41 -5.89
N GLN A 37 9.88 -5.73 -4.92
CA GLN A 37 9.26 -5.51 -3.61
C GLN A 37 8.01 -4.63 -3.69
N ILE A 38 8.04 -3.55 -4.48
CA ILE A 38 6.87 -2.69 -4.68
C ILE A 38 5.72 -3.50 -5.29
N GLU A 39 5.98 -4.26 -6.35
CA GLU A 39 4.97 -5.09 -7.03
C GLU A 39 4.39 -6.15 -6.11
N HIS A 40 5.24 -6.81 -5.32
CA HIS A 40 4.79 -7.80 -4.33
C HIS A 40 3.84 -7.18 -3.29
N HIS A 41 4.19 -6.03 -2.73
CA HIS A 41 3.36 -5.34 -1.75
C HIS A 41 2.06 -4.78 -2.35
N ASP A 42 2.11 -4.29 -3.59
CA ASP A 42 0.92 -3.79 -4.30
C ASP A 42 -0.08 -4.93 -4.56
N ASN A 43 0.41 -6.09 -5.02
CA ASN A 43 -0.42 -7.28 -5.18
C ASN A 43 -0.98 -7.78 -3.83
N ALA A 44 -0.19 -7.77 -2.77
CA ALA A 44 -0.67 -8.13 -1.43
C ALA A 44 -1.78 -7.20 -0.93
N VAL A 45 -1.66 -5.89 -1.15
CA VAL A 45 -2.71 -4.91 -0.83
C VAL A 45 -3.97 -5.19 -1.64
N ASN A 46 -3.84 -5.43 -2.95
CA ASN A 46 -4.98 -5.73 -3.82
C ASN A 46 -5.72 -7.01 -3.36
N GLN A 47 -4.98 -8.07 -3.05
CA GLN A 47 -5.55 -9.32 -2.53
C GLN A 47 -6.32 -9.11 -1.22
N ARG A 48 -5.78 -8.32 -0.28
CA ARG A 48 -6.46 -8.00 0.98
C ARG A 48 -7.81 -7.31 0.75
N VAL A 49 -7.87 -6.40 -0.22
CA VAL A 49 -9.10 -5.68 -0.57
C VAL A 49 -10.13 -6.61 -1.23
N ILE A 50 -9.70 -7.54 -2.08
CA ILE A 50 -10.55 -8.58 -2.65
C ILE A 50 -11.13 -9.46 -1.54
N TRP A 51 -10.28 -9.96 -0.64
CA TRP A 51 -10.72 -10.79 0.49
C TRP A 51 -11.68 -10.05 1.43
N LEU A 52 -11.42 -8.77 1.68
CA LEU A 52 -12.36 -7.93 2.42
C LEU A 52 -13.70 -7.87 1.71
N SER A 53 -13.73 -7.59 0.41
CA SER A 53 -14.98 -7.43 -0.35
C SER A 53 -15.84 -8.70 -0.32
N ILE A 54 -15.19 -9.86 -0.43
CA ILE A 54 -15.85 -11.18 -0.32
C ILE A 54 -16.41 -11.36 1.10
N GLY A 55 -15.57 -11.14 2.13
CA GLY A 55 -15.98 -11.29 3.53
C GLY A 55 -17.14 -10.36 3.91
N GLN A 56 -17.09 -9.10 3.46
CA GLN A 56 -18.13 -8.11 3.72
C GLN A 56 -19.46 -8.48 3.04
N SER A 57 -19.42 -9.01 1.82
CA SER A 57 -20.62 -9.53 1.15
C SER A 57 -21.29 -10.66 1.95
N PHE A 58 -20.49 -11.55 2.54
CA PHE A 58 -21.00 -12.57 3.45
C PHE A 58 -21.64 -11.95 4.71
N PHE A 59 -20.97 -11.01 5.36
CA PHE A 59 -21.51 -10.33 6.55
C PHE A 59 -22.84 -9.62 6.26
N PHE A 60 -22.95 -8.90 5.14
CA PHE A 60 -24.21 -8.26 4.74
C PHE A 60 -25.33 -9.26 4.49
N ASN A 61 -25.04 -10.39 3.82
CA ASN A 61 -26.04 -11.42 3.58
C ASN A 61 -26.56 -12.02 4.90
N VAL A 62 -25.66 -12.38 5.82
CA VAL A 62 -26.06 -12.93 7.13
C VAL A 62 -26.87 -11.88 7.91
N TYR A 63 -26.43 -10.63 7.92
CA TYR A 63 -27.15 -9.55 8.59
C TYR A 63 -28.55 -9.34 7.99
N ALA A 64 -28.69 -9.29 6.67
CA ALA A 64 -29.99 -9.16 6.01
C ALA A 64 -30.92 -10.35 6.34
N MET A 65 -30.39 -11.57 6.39
CA MET A 65 -31.17 -12.74 6.85
C MET A 65 -31.60 -12.59 8.30
N LEU A 66 -30.73 -12.13 9.20
CA LEU A 66 -31.06 -11.93 10.61
C LEU A 66 -32.11 -10.84 10.83
N VAL A 67 -32.13 -9.79 10.01
CA VAL A 67 -33.12 -8.70 10.12
C VAL A 67 -34.47 -9.09 9.51
N THR A 68 -34.49 -9.95 8.50
CA THR A 68 -35.73 -10.33 7.78
C THR A 68 -36.36 -11.63 8.27
N ALA A 69 -35.59 -12.54 8.88
CA ALA A 69 -36.10 -13.81 9.37
C ALA A 69 -37.03 -13.60 10.57
N LYS A 70 -38.16 -14.32 10.58
CA LYS A 70 -39.03 -14.40 11.77
C LYS A 70 -38.54 -15.55 12.64
N ALA A 71 -38.23 -15.26 13.90
CA ALA A 71 -37.85 -16.29 14.86
C ALA A 71 -39.01 -17.26 15.07
N PRO A 72 -38.82 -18.59 14.89
CA PRO A 72 -39.90 -19.57 15.05
C PRO A 72 -40.22 -19.85 16.52
N THR A 73 -39.28 -19.58 17.44
CA THR A 73 -39.50 -19.74 18.89
C THR A 73 -38.99 -18.52 19.67
N PRO A 74 -39.56 -18.22 20.86
CA PRO A 74 -39.12 -17.11 21.70
C PRO A 74 -37.65 -17.22 22.17
N GLU A 75 -37.16 -18.45 22.36
CA GLU A 75 -35.76 -18.69 22.73
C GLU A 75 -34.79 -18.36 21.60
N LEU A 76 -35.17 -18.69 20.36
CA LEU A 76 -34.38 -18.35 19.18
C LEU A 76 -34.40 -16.85 18.89
N PHE A 77 -35.46 -16.14 19.25
CA PHE A 77 -35.56 -14.69 19.09
C PHE A 77 -34.44 -13.95 19.83
N LYS A 78 -34.17 -14.30 21.10
CA LYS A 78 -33.08 -13.70 21.88
C LYS A 78 -31.70 -13.97 21.25
N LYS A 79 -31.49 -15.19 20.75
CA LYS A 79 -30.25 -15.55 20.05
C LYS A 79 -30.10 -14.76 18.75
N GLN A 80 -31.18 -14.64 17.98
CA GLN A 80 -31.20 -13.87 16.74
C GLN A 80 -30.88 -12.38 16.98
N GLN A 81 -31.46 -11.77 18.02
CA GLN A 81 -31.11 -10.40 18.42
C GLN A 81 -29.64 -10.25 18.80
N MET A 82 -29.10 -11.19 19.59
CA MET A 82 -27.69 -11.17 19.96
C MET A 82 -26.77 -11.30 18.73
N LEU A 83 -27.08 -12.20 17.81
CA LEU A 83 -26.35 -12.36 16.55
C LEU A 83 -26.46 -11.10 15.68
N ALA A 84 -27.64 -10.47 15.62
CA ALA A 84 -27.86 -9.24 14.86
C ALA A 84 -26.97 -8.08 15.33
N VAL A 85 -26.51 -8.09 16.59
CA VAL A 85 -25.54 -7.11 17.11
C VAL A 85 -24.09 -7.57 16.89
N ILE A 86 -23.79 -8.86 17.12
CA ILE A 86 -22.42 -9.39 17.04
C ILE A 86 -21.88 -9.34 15.61
N PHE A 87 -22.68 -9.71 14.61
CA PHE A 87 -22.23 -9.77 13.21
C PHE A 87 -21.78 -8.40 12.67
N PRO A 88 -22.54 -7.31 12.83
CA PRO A 88 -22.10 -5.97 12.48
C PRO A 88 -20.81 -5.52 13.17
N ILE A 89 -20.66 -5.82 14.47
CA ILE A 89 -19.42 -5.50 15.21
C ILE A 89 -18.23 -6.27 14.62
N ALA A 90 -18.40 -7.57 14.37
CA ALA A 90 -17.35 -8.40 13.77
C ALA A 90 -16.98 -7.90 12.36
N ALA A 91 -17.97 -7.60 11.53
CA ALA A 91 -17.77 -7.09 10.18
C ALA A 91 -17.04 -5.74 10.16
N PHE A 92 -17.41 -4.84 11.09
CA PHE A 92 -16.74 -3.57 11.32
C PHE A 92 -15.26 -3.76 11.68
N LEU A 93 -14.96 -4.62 12.65
CA LEU A 93 -13.58 -4.88 13.09
C LEU A 93 -12.72 -5.44 11.96
N VAL A 94 -13.26 -6.37 11.17
CA VAL A 94 -12.56 -6.92 9.98
C VAL A 94 -12.26 -5.81 8.97
N ALA A 95 -13.22 -4.92 8.69
CA ALA A 95 -13.01 -3.79 7.78
C ALA A 95 -11.96 -2.81 8.33
N LEU A 96 -12.00 -2.52 9.63
CA LEU A 96 -11.06 -1.61 10.29
C LEU A 96 -9.62 -2.15 10.28
N PHE A 97 -9.43 -3.43 10.63
CA PHE A 97 -8.11 -4.05 10.59
C PHE A 97 -7.57 -4.13 9.16
N THR A 98 -8.42 -4.45 8.19
CA THR A 98 -7.99 -4.42 6.78
C THR A 98 -7.58 -3.02 6.33
N LEU A 99 -8.31 -1.98 6.77
CA LEU A 99 -7.94 -0.58 6.47
C LEU A 99 -6.54 -0.24 7.03
N ILE A 100 -6.25 -0.64 8.27
CA ILE A 100 -4.93 -0.45 8.88
C ILE A 100 -3.85 -1.20 8.10
N ASP A 101 -4.12 -2.44 7.70
CA ASP A 101 -3.19 -3.26 6.91
C ASP A 101 -2.90 -2.68 5.53
N VAL A 102 -3.92 -2.14 4.86
CA VAL A 102 -3.77 -1.43 3.58
C VAL A 102 -2.91 -0.18 3.77
N LEU A 103 -3.21 0.63 4.79
CA LEU A 103 -2.42 1.82 5.12
C LEU A 103 -0.96 1.46 5.39
N ALA A 104 -0.70 0.43 6.20
CA ALA A 104 0.65 -0.05 6.49
C ALA A 104 1.40 -0.46 5.22
N GLY A 105 0.74 -1.20 4.31
CA GLY A 105 1.30 -1.56 3.01
C GLY A 105 1.65 -0.34 2.15
N LEU A 106 0.75 0.65 2.08
CA LEU A 106 0.99 1.90 1.35
C LEU A 106 2.13 2.73 1.96
N PHE A 107 2.24 2.79 3.28
CA PHE A 107 3.36 3.44 3.97
C PHE A 107 4.69 2.74 3.70
N TYR A 108 4.71 1.42 3.72
CA TYR A 108 5.92 0.64 3.39
C TYR A 108 6.39 0.92 1.97
N ILE A 109 5.47 0.88 1.00
CA ILE A 109 5.77 1.21 -0.40
C ILE A 109 6.29 2.65 -0.54
N ARG A 110 5.77 3.61 0.25
CA ARG A 110 6.27 4.99 0.27
C ARG A 110 7.68 5.07 0.83
N LYS A 111 7.97 4.38 1.93
CA LYS A 111 9.30 4.32 2.56
C LYS A 111 10.33 3.73 1.60
N LEU A 112 10.00 2.61 0.93
CA LEU A 112 10.89 1.96 -0.02
C LEU A 112 11.29 2.88 -1.17
N ARG A 113 10.36 3.70 -1.67
CA ARG A 113 10.64 4.70 -2.71
C ARG A 113 11.52 5.85 -2.23
N LEU A 114 11.33 6.31 -1.00
CA LEU A 114 12.17 7.37 -0.41
C LEU A 114 13.60 6.85 -0.25
N ASN A 115 13.76 5.65 0.29
CA ASN A 115 15.06 5.00 0.40
C ASN A 115 15.73 4.84 -0.97
N TYR A 116 15.01 4.38 -1.99
CA TYR A 116 15.56 4.27 -3.34
C TYR A 116 16.06 5.62 -3.85
N LYS A 117 15.24 6.68 -3.72
CA LYS A 117 15.61 8.04 -4.17
C LYS A 117 16.84 8.58 -3.44
N GLU A 118 16.95 8.35 -2.14
CA GLU A 118 18.13 8.77 -1.36
C GLU A 118 19.42 8.09 -1.83
N HIS A 119 19.35 6.83 -2.27
CA HIS A 119 20.50 6.08 -2.76
C HIS A 119 20.86 6.38 -4.23
N THR A 120 19.95 6.98 -5.01
CA THR A 120 20.18 7.34 -6.42
C THR A 120 20.47 8.83 -6.66
N ASN A 121 20.24 9.69 -5.66
CA ASN A 121 20.33 11.17 -5.72
C ASN A 121 21.76 11.76 -5.96
N GLY A 122 22.68 10.98 -6.54
CA GLY A 122 24.02 11.43 -6.95
C GLY A 122 24.56 10.75 -8.21
N SER A 123 23.86 9.76 -8.76
CA SER A 123 24.26 9.09 -10.01
C SER A 123 23.53 9.72 -11.19
N SER A 124 24.27 10.13 -12.23
CA SER A 124 23.80 10.71 -13.50
C SER A 124 22.87 9.80 -14.33
N GLN A 125 22.42 8.67 -13.77
CA GLN A 125 21.65 7.63 -14.44
C GLN A 125 20.15 7.62 -14.12
N GLU A 126 19.61 8.65 -13.46
CA GLU A 126 18.16 8.80 -13.27
C GLU A 126 17.36 8.79 -14.60
N GLY A 127 18.01 9.09 -15.74
CA GLY A 127 17.41 9.00 -17.07
C GLY A 127 17.41 7.61 -17.72
N TYR A 128 18.16 6.63 -17.20
CA TYR A 128 18.32 5.30 -17.82
C TYR A 128 17.31 4.26 -17.30
N TYR A 129 16.75 4.46 -16.10
CA TYR A 129 15.80 3.52 -15.50
C TYR A 129 14.37 4.05 -15.61
N PRO A 130 13.39 3.23 -16.05
CA PRO A 130 12.01 3.68 -16.11
C PRO A 130 11.48 3.98 -14.70
N MET A 131 10.54 4.93 -14.61
CA MET A 131 9.93 5.29 -13.34
C MET A 131 9.37 4.04 -12.65
N LEU A 132 9.79 3.80 -11.41
CA LEU A 132 9.40 2.65 -10.57
C LEU A 132 7.89 2.41 -10.46
N ASN A 133 7.02 3.36 -10.85
CA ASN A 133 5.57 3.18 -10.84
C ASN A 133 4.81 4.16 -11.78
N GLY A 134 5.27 4.41 -13.01
CA GLY A 134 4.50 5.22 -13.99
C GLY A 134 4.17 6.66 -13.56
N ASN A 135 3.21 7.29 -14.25
CA ASN A 135 2.89 8.71 -14.09
C ASN A 135 2.24 9.02 -12.72
N ARG A 136 2.39 10.25 -12.22
CA ARG A 136 1.86 10.66 -10.89
C ARG A 136 0.35 10.42 -10.73
N TRP A 137 -0.41 10.55 -11.82
CA TRP A 137 -1.86 10.35 -11.84
C TRP A 137 -2.26 8.88 -11.72
N GLU A 138 -1.65 8.01 -12.53
CA GLU A 138 -1.86 6.55 -12.48
C GLU A 138 -1.59 6.01 -11.07
N ARG A 139 -0.50 6.47 -10.45
CA ARG A 139 -0.14 6.13 -9.07
C ARG A 139 -1.16 6.55 -8.03
N THR A 140 -1.81 7.69 -8.25
CA THR A 140 -2.76 8.23 -7.29
C THR A 140 -4.06 7.43 -7.38
N PHE A 141 -4.53 7.13 -8.60
CA PHE A 141 -5.67 6.25 -8.82
C PHE A 141 -5.46 4.84 -8.27
N GLN A 142 -4.28 4.25 -8.49
CA GLN A 142 -3.92 2.93 -7.96
C GLN A 142 -3.97 2.86 -6.42
N ARG A 143 -3.74 3.98 -5.72
CA ARG A 143 -3.78 4.03 -4.25
C ARG A 143 -5.16 4.33 -3.69
N ILE A 144 -5.95 5.12 -4.41
CA ILE A 144 -7.29 5.50 -3.96
C ILE A 144 -8.20 4.26 -3.91
N SER A 145 -8.14 3.42 -4.95
CA SER A 145 -9.00 2.23 -5.04
C SER A 145 -8.92 1.31 -3.80
N PRO A 146 -7.73 0.79 -3.39
CA PRO A 146 -7.63 -0.10 -2.25
C PRO A 146 -7.91 0.58 -0.90
N LEU A 147 -7.83 1.91 -0.82
CA LEU A 147 -8.14 2.67 0.39
C LEU A 147 -9.64 2.91 0.54
N MET A 148 -10.33 3.27 -0.55
CA MET A 148 -11.74 3.65 -0.52
C MET A 148 -12.64 2.48 -0.14
N ILE A 149 -12.34 1.27 -0.60
CA ILE A 149 -13.16 0.09 -0.34
C ILE A 149 -13.29 -0.21 1.17
N PRO A 150 -12.19 -0.37 1.95
CA PRO A 150 -12.29 -0.54 3.39
C PRO A 150 -12.97 0.63 4.11
N VAL A 151 -12.70 1.88 3.69
CA VAL A 151 -13.31 3.07 4.28
C VAL A 151 -14.83 3.05 4.13
N ILE A 152 -15.33 2.70 2.95
CA ILE A 152 -16.77 2.59 2.69
C ILE A 152 -17.39 1.55 3.64
N PHE A 153 -16.81 0.35 3.75
CA PHE A 153 -17.34 -0.68 4.65
C PHE A 153 -17.32 -0.26 6.12
N VAL A 154 -16.24 0.37 6.59
CA VAL A 154 -16.14 0.91 7.96
C VAL A 154 -17.28 1.91 8.21
N ILE A 155 -17.49 2.86 7.30
CA ILE A 155 -18.57 3.86 7.42
C ILE A 155 -19.94 3.18 7.42
N THR A 156 -20.17 2.22 6.52
CA THR A 156 -21.45 1.49 6.43
C THR A 156 -21.77 0.76 7.72
N TRP A 157 -20.82 0.05 8.33
CA TRP A 157 -21.07 -0.67 9.58
C TRP A 157 -21.23 0.26 10.78
N ILE A 158 -20.48 1.36 10.85
CA ILE A 158 -20.73 2.40 11.87
C ILE A 158 -22.17 2.90 11.75
N TYR A 159 -22.61 3.22 10.53
CA TYR A 159 -23.97 3.69 10.28
C TYR A 159 -25.02 2.68 10.74
N LEU A 160 -24.86 1.40 10.38
CA LEU A 160 -25.79 0.33 10.79
C LEU A 160 -25.80 0.14 12.32
N LEU A 161 -24.64 0.10 12.96
CA LEU A 161 -24.53 -0.02 14.43
C LEU A 161 -25.20 1.15 15.16
N LEU A 162 -25.03 2.38 14.66
CA LEU A 162 -25.67 3.56 15.23
C LEU A 162 -27.18 3.59 15.00
N TYR A 163 -27.66 3.05 13.88
CA TYR A 163 -29.07 2.97 13.55
C TYR A 163 -29.79 1.93 14.41
N ASP A 164 -29.23 0.72 14.54
CA ASP A 164 -29.82 -0.35 15.35
C ASP A 164 -29.86 -0.01 16.85
N ASN A 165 -28.82 0.66 17.37
CA ASN A 165 -28.81 1.13 18.76
C ASN A 165 -29.87 2.20 19.07
N LYS A 166 -30.49 2.82 18.06
CA LYS A 166 -31.62 3.75 18.25
C LYS A 166 -32.98 3.05 18.20
N LEU A 167 -33.02 1.78 17.77
CA LEU A 167 -34.23 0.97 17.60
C LEU A 167 -34.44 -0.06 18.71
N LEU A 168 -33.39 -0.36 19.49
CA LEU A 168 -33.44 -1.10 20.76
C LEU A 168 -33.81 -0.19 21.93
#